data_AF-A0AAD3HEW1-F1
#
_entry.id   AF-A0AAD3HEW1-F1
#
_cell.length_a   1.000
_cell.length_b   1.000
_cell.length_c   1.000
_cell.angle_alpha   90.00
_cell.angle_beta   90.00
_cell.angle_gamma   90.00
#
_symmetry.space_group_name_H-M   'P 1'
#
loop_
_entity.id
_entity.type
_entity.pdbx_description
1 polymer ?
#
loop_
_entity_poly.entity_id
_entity_poly.type
_entity_poly.pdbx_seq_one_letter_code
_entity_poly.pdbx_strand_id
1 'polypeptide(L)'
;MTSVEQIKVWTEKFGFDEGEVEILLRCHNSLANPKDREGSFLNLLAHSFPYVFFFLPRDEIKNRINLVENHILPKAFGEKLKKAIFPAKGDESEAEAIELLLKGVADCCKGDADETLGVLFDCSKGPDDTVDPKDIIQLSYQLSISSEVLVSPNIDENRVLTLSQHPLVLHGLTNSLSDAATKRGGKVTKQVFVEWSKRCVPHLGAVLQGFIYNLVFHGKSSHSQTPPFTNPELLDSSNIFNENNAGNLFAISCMSPDLGGKWRRLFSSMEPAVDLHDLETAISSYVGPSIFVIKTDSDHLIGGVAESGWKFGYFMFEIEPFARIHHATGGTRKYFIRHNVEHQSTAHGLVPGPTIYVQDRSNGSLGH
;
A
#
# COMPACT_ATOMS: atom_id res chain seq x y z
N MET A 1 4.38 3.63 -38.28
CA MET A 1 3.41 4.70 -37.92
C MET A 1 2.10 4.03 -37.55
N THR A 2 1.75 4.07 -36.27
CA THR A 2 0.49 3.52 -35.74
C THR A 2 -0.69 4.30 -36.30
N SER A 3 -1.76 3.62 -36.76
CA SER A 3 -2.97 4.31 -37.24
C SER A 3 -3.81 4.83 -36.07
N VAL A 4 -4.64 5.85 -36.34
CA VAL A 4 -5.57 6.41 -35.34
C VAL A 4 -6.56 5.35 -34.84
N GLU A 5 -6.99 4.44 -35.73
CA GLU A 5 -7.85 3.32 -35.39
C GLU A 5 -7.19 2.38 -34.38
N GLN A 6 -5.89 2.12 -34.52
CA GLN A 6 -5.17 1.23 -33.62
C GLN A 6 -4.96 1.85 -32.23
N ILE A 7 -4.74 3.18 -32.15
CA ILE A 7 -4.71 3.90 -30.88
C ILE A 7 -6.04 3.73 -30.14
N LYS A 8 -7.18 3.88 -30.83
CA LYS A 8 -8.52 3.71 -30.23
C LYS A 8 -8.73 2.29 -29.70
N VAL A 9 -8.31 1.27 -30.45
CA VAL A 9 -8.37 -0.12 -30.01
C VAL A 9 -7.59 -0.32 -28.70
N TRP A 10 -6.39 0.26 -28.58
CA TRP A 10 -5.58 0.14 -27.37
C TRP A 10 -6.13 0.93 -26.19
N THR A 11 -6.66 2.14 -26.41
CA THR A 11 -7.39 2.94 -25.42
C THR A 11 -8.52 2.11 -24.79
N GLU A 12 -9.39 1.52 -25.63
CA GLU A 12 -10.52 0.70 -25.17
C GLU A 12 -10.07 -0.58 -24.47
N LYS A 13 -9.05 -1.27 -25.03
CA LYS A 13 -8.57 -2.56 -24.52
C LYS A 13 -7.88 -2.45 -23.16
N PHE A 14 -7.14 -1.38 -22.91
CA PHE A 14 -6.27 -1.25 -21.73
C PHE A 14 -6.70 -0.15 -20.74
N GLY A 15 -7.76 0.61 -21.05
CA GLY A 15 -8.30 1.64 -20.14
C GLY A 15 -7.41 2.89 -20.02
N PHE A 16 -6.62 3.18 -21.05
CA PHE A 16 -5.83 4.40 -21.17
C PHE A 16 -6.57 5.46 -21.97
N ASP A 17 -6.31 6.74 -21.70
CA ASP A 17 -6.69 7.81 -22.63
C ASP A 17 -5.73 7.88 -23.85
N GLU A 18 -6.14 8.52 -24.94
CA GLU A 18 -5.31 8.61 -26.17
C GLU A 18 -3.92 9.22 -25.89
N GLY A 19 -3.82 10.16 -24.96
CA GLY A 19 -2.55 10.76 -24.56
C GLY A 19 -1.69 9.82 -23.71
N GLU A 20 -2.29 9.03 -22.81
CA GLU A 20 -1.60 7.95 -22.08
C GLU A 20 -1.04 6.91 -23.07
N VAL A 21 -1.80 6.52 -24.10
CA VAL A 21 -1.30 5.62 -25.15
C VAL A 21 -0.14 6.26 -25.92
N GLU A 22 -0.23 7.54 -26.29
CA GLU A 22 0.86 8.23 -26.99
C GLU A 22 2.16 8.25 -26.17
N ILE A 23 2.07 8.45 -24.86
CA ILE A 23 3.22 8.40 -23.95
C ILE A 23 3.86 7.01 -23.98
N LEU A 24 3.05 5.96 -23.90
CA LEU A 24 3.54 4.58 -23.93
C LEU A 24 4.15 4.19 -25.28
N LEU A 25 3.68 4.75 -26.39
CA LEU A 25 4.34 4.60 -27.69
C LEU A 25 5.72 5.26 -27.71
N ARG A 26 5.88 6.41 -27.06
CA ARG A 26 7.19 7.06 -26.90
C ARG A 26 8.11 6.23 -25.99
N CYS A 27 7.58 5.62 -24.93
CA CYS A 27 8.31 4.64 -24.12
C CYS A 27 8.86 3.50 -24.99
N HIS A 28 7.98 2.87 -25.78
CA HIS A 28 8.36 1.77 -26.65
C HIS A 28 9.49 2.18 -27.62
N ASN A 29 9.36 3.34 -28.28
CA ASN A 29 10.38 3.84 -29.21
C ASN A 29 11.74 4.05 -28.53
N SER A 30 11.73 4.57 -27.30
CA SER A 30 12.95 4.77 -26.50
C SER A 30 13.57 3.43 -26.08
N LEU A 31 12.76 2.44 -25.71
CA LEU A 31 13.22 1.08 -25.39
C LEU A 31 13.81 0.35 -26.61
N ALA A 32 13.26 0.60 -27.80
CA ALA A 32 13.75 0.03 -29.04
C ALA A 32 15.08 0.66 -29.50
N ASN A 33 15.33 1.93 -29.17
CA ASN A 33 16.51 2.67 -29.61
C ASN A 33 17.80 2.16 -28.93
N PRO A 34 18.79 1.62 -29.68
CA PRO A 34 20.03 1.12 -29.11
C PRO A 34 20.84 2.16 -28.35
N LYS A 35 20.73 3.45 -28.73
CA LYS A 35 21.47 4.56 -28.09
C LYS A 35 20.95 4.90 -26.69
N ASP A 36 19.67 4.60 -26.42
CA ASP A 36 19.03 4.91 -25.15
C ASP A 36 19.12 3.73 -24.15
N ARG A 37 19.62 2.56 -24.61
CA ARG A 37 19.79 1.34 -23.78
C ARG A 37 20.84 1.47 -22.68
N GLU A 38 21.64 2.54 -22.68
CA GLU A 38 22.62 2.80 -21.62
C GLU A 38 21.97 3.37 -20.33
N GLY A 39 20.73 3.88 -20.42
CA GLY A 39 19.97 4.37 -19.26
C GLY A 39 19.24 3.26 -18.49
N SER A 40 18.92 3.51 -17.21
CA SER A 40 18.09 2.60 -16.43
C SER A 40 16.66 2.53 -16.99
N PHE A 41 16.01 1.36 -16.86
CA PHE A 41 14.64 1.17 -17.36
C PHE A 41 13.65 2.18 -16.77
N LEU A 42 13.79 2.54 -15.48
CA LEU A 42 12.93 3.53 -14.84
C LEU A 42 13.13 4.93 -15.43
N ASN A 43 14.38 5.31 -15.74
CA ASN A 43 14.66 6.57 -16.43
C ASN A 43 14.01 6.61 -17.82
N LEU A 44 14.06 5.51 -18.58
CA LEU A 44 13.43 5.44 -19.90
C LEU A 44 11.91 5.60 -19.82
N LEU A 45 11.26 4.94 -18.85
CA LEU A 45 9.83 5.10 -18.62
C LEU A 45 9.45 6.54 -18.28
N ALA A 46 10.20 7.20 -17.40
CA ALA A 46 9.85 8.54 -16.96
C ALA A 46 10.07 9.63 -18.01
N HIS A 47 11.13 9.53 -18.82
CA HIS A 47 11.45 10.54 -19.84
C HIS A 47 10.56 10.46 -21.07
N SER A 48 9.67 9.47 -21.12
CA SER A 48 8.76 9.28 -22.24
C SER A 48 7.56 10.23 -22.21
N PHE A 49 7.27 10.83 -21.05
CA PHE A 49 6.26 11.88 -20.95
C PHE A 49 6.86 13.22 -21.41
N PRO A 50 6.41 13.79 -22.54
CA PRO A 50 7.06 14.98 -23.12
C PRO A 50 6.90 16.23 -22.28
N TYR A 51 5.96 16.26 -21.33
CA TYR A 51 5.63 17.43 -20.53
C TYR A 51 6.18 17.36 -19.10
N VAL A 52 7.01 16.37 -18.74
CA VAL A 52 7.62 16.28 -17.41
C VAL A 52 8.30 17.59 -17.02
N PHE A 53 8.96 18.25 -17.99
CA PHE A 53 9.68 19.49 -17.75
C PHE A 53 8.80 20.67 -17.27
N PHE A 54 7.48 20.63 -17.52
CA PHE A 54 6.53 21.63 -17.02
C PHE A 54 6.21 21.45 -15.53
N PHE A 55 6.31 20.22 -15.02
CA PHE A 55 6.04 19.89 -13.62
C PHE A 55 7.32 19.85 -12.78
N LEU A 56 8.41 19.36 -13.39
CA LEU A 56 9.73 19.23 -12.79
C LEU A 56 10.77 19.84 -13.75
N PRO A 57 11.26 21.06 -13.50
CA PRO A 57 12.19 21.71 -14.42
C PRO A 57 13.52 20.94 -14.56
N ARG A 58 14.08 20.91 -15.77
CA ARG A 58 15.41 20.35 -16.11
C ARG A 58 15.54 18.83 -15.86
N ASP A 59 16.66 18.39 -15.27
CA ASP A 59 17.01 17.01 -14.95
C ASP A 59 16.42 16.52 -13.61
N GLU A 60 15.48 17.26 -13.02
CA GLU A 60 14.94 16.96 -11.69
C GLU A 60 14.33 15.56 -11.60
N ILE A 61 13.57 15.13 -12.61
CA ILE A 61 13.02 13.77 -12.67
C ILE A 61 14.12 12.70 -12.68
N LYS A 62 15.23 12.96 -13.38
CA LYS A 62 16.39 12.06 -13.43
C LYS A 62 17.07 11.97 -12.07
N ASN A 63 17.23 13.10 -11.37
CA ASN A 63 17.77 13.12 -10.00
C ASN A 63 16.89 12.31 -9.04
N ARG A 64 15.58 12.45 -9.16
CA ARG A 64 14.59 11.69 -8.36
C ARG A 64 14.67 10.20 -8.61
N ILE A 65 14.75 9.80 -9.87
CA ILE A 65 14.87 8.38 -10.24
C ILE A 65 16.21 7.83 -9.75
N ASN A 66 17.30 8.59 -9.89
CA ASN A 66 18.60 8.18 -9.35
C ASN A 66 18.54 8.03 -7.82
N LEU A 67 17.88 8.94 -7.11
CA LEU A 67 17.70 8.85 -5.66
C LEU A 67 16.92 7.57 -5.29
N VAL A 68 15.80 7.34 -5.98
CA VAL A 68 14.94 6.17 -5.81
C VAL A 68 15.69 4.87 -6.09
N GLU A 69 16.36 4.75 -7.25
CA GLU A 69 17.06 3.53 -7.67
C GLU A 69 18.30 3.22 -6.83
N ASN A 70 19.05 4.23 -6.42
CA ASN A 70 20.31 4.02 -5.71
C ASN A 70 20.15 3.90 -4.20
N HIS A 71 19.08 4.48 -3.64
CA HIS A 71 18.94 4.61 -2.19
C HIS A 71 17.66 4.03 -1.59
N ILE A 72 16.59 3.82 -2.37
CA ILE A 72 15.30 3.36 -1.84
C ILE A 72 14.97 1.96 -2.34
N LEU A 73 14.92 1.74 -3.65
CA LEU A 73 14.49 0.48 -4.24
C LEU A 73 15.59 -0.60 -4.16
N PRO A 74 15.20 -1.89 -4.20
CA PRO A 74 16.16 -2.97 -4.27
C PRO A 74 17.02 -2.89 -5.54
N LYS A 75 18.28 -3.34 -5.44
CA LYS A 75 19.18 -3.42 -6.59
C LYS A 75 18.54 -4.22 -7.73
N ALA A 76 18.71 -3.71 -8.95
CA ALA A 76 18.15 -4.28 -10.17
C ALA A 76 16.61 -4.34 -10.22
N PHE A 77 15.89 -3.60 -9.37
CA PHE A 77 14.44 -3.51 -9.44
C PHE A 77 13.95 -3.11 -10.85
N GLY A 78 14.56 -2.10 -11.48
CA GLY A 78 14.20 -1.66 -12.83
C GLY A 78 14.25 -2.80 -13.86
N GLU A 79 15.27 -3.66 -13.81
CA GLU A 79 15.37 -4.83 -14.69
C GLU A 79 14.36 -5.93 -14.36
N LYS A 80 14.03 -6.13 -13.07
CA LYS A 80 12.97 -7.07 -12.67
C LYS A 80 11.61 -6.57 -13.13
N LEU A 81 11.32 -5.28 -12.96
CA LEU A 81 10.10 -4.64 -13.45
C LEU A 81 10.00 -4.78 -14.97
N LYS A 82 11.07 -4.47 -15.71
CA LYS A 82 11.13 -4.65 -17.16
C LYS A 82 10.76 -6.08 -17.56
N LYS A 83 11.32 -7.09 -16.91
CA LYS A 83 10.97 -8.50 -17.18
C LYS A 83 9.53 -8.84 -16.84
N ALA A 84 8.97 -8.23 -15.79
CA ALA A 84 7.59 -8.47 -15.37
C ALA A 84 6.57 -7.84 -16.33
N ILE A 85 6.81 -6.60 -16.78
CA ILE A 85 5.84 -5.83 -17.58
C ILE A 85 6.13 -5.84 -19.09
N PHE A 86 7.35 -6.23 -19.47
CA PHE A 86 7.80 -6.25 -20.86
C PHE A 86 8.70 -7.48 -21.12
N PRO A 87 8.16 -8.71 -21.00
CA PRO A 87 8.91 -9.93 -21.21
C PRO A 87 9.23 -10.11 -22.70
N ALA A 88 10.42 -9.69 -23.12
CA ALA A 88 10.85 -9.83 -24.51
C ALA A 88 10.93 -11.30 -24.93
N LYS A 89 10.23 -11.68 -26.01
CA LYS A 89 10.30 -13.04 -26.59
C LYS A 89 11.19 -13.15 -27.84
N GLY A 90 11.82 -12.06 -28.27
CA GLY A 90 12.84 -12.06 -29.34
C GLY A 90 12.30 -12.08 -30.76
N ASP A 91 11.13 -12.68 -31.00
CA ASP A 91 10.49 -12.80 -32.33
C ASP A 91 9.18 -12.00 -32.46
N GLU A 92 8.93 -11.06 -31.55
CA GLU A 92 7.69 -10.27 -31.53
C GLU A 92 7.69 -9.21 -32.64
N SER A 93 6.54 -9.07 -33.31
CA SER A 93 6.31 -7.93 -34.18
C SER A 93 6.27 -6.62 -33.36
N GLU A 94 6.53 -5.47 -34.01
CA GLU A 94 6.48 -4.16 -33.34
C GLU A 94 5.13 -3.90 -32.65
N ALA A 95 4.03 -4.30 -33.30
CA ALA A 95 2.68 -4.16 -32.73
C ALA A 95 2.49 -5.04 -31.49
N GLU A 96 2.99 -6.28 -31.49
CA GLU A 96 2.93 -7.17 -30.33
C GLU A 96 3.79 -6.65 -29.17
N ALA A 97 4.98 -6.13 -29.47
CA ALA A 97 5.83 -5.50 -28.46
C ALA A 97 5.12 -4.31 -27.82
N ILE A 98 4.54 -3.40 -28.61
CA ILE A 98 3.74 -2.29 -28.07
C ILE A 98 2.58 -2.78 -27.19
N GLU A 99 1.85 -3.81 -27.63
CA GLU A 99 0.77 -4.40 -26.83
C GLU A 99 1.25 -5.01 -25.52
N LEU A 100 2.42 -5.64 -25.50
CA LEU A 100 3.02 -6.16 -24.27
C LEU A 100 3.36 -5.03 -23.30
N LEU A 101 3.91 -3.92 -23.78
CA LEU A 101 4.19 -2.76 -22.94
C LEU A 101 2.91 -2.14 -22.38
N LEU A 102 1.91 -1.90 -23.25
CA LEU A 102 0.62 -1.36 -22.85
C LEU A 102 -0.04 -2.24 -21.80
N LYS A 103 -0.09 -3.54 -22.05
CA LYS A 103 -0.64 -4.51 -21.11
C LYS A 103 0.14 -4.50 -19.80
N GLY A 104 1.46 -4.59 -19.83
CA GLY A 104 2.27 -4.64 -18.61
C GLY A 104 2.15 -3.38 -17.75
N VAL A 105 2.08 -2.19 -18.36
CA VAL A 105 1.79 -0.95 -17.62
C VAL A 105 0.35 -0.93 -17.11
N ALA A 106 -0.61 -1.40 -17.91
CA ALA A 106 -2.00 -1.53 -17.46
C ALA A 106 -2.11 -2.46 -16.25
N ASP A 107 -1.50 -3.64 -16.30
CA ASP A 107 -1.46 -4.62 -15.20
C ASP A 107 -0.85 -4.01 -13.91
N CYS A 108 -0.04 -2.95 -14.01
CA CYS A 108 0.48 -2.23 -12.85
C CYS A 108 -0.45 -1.16 -12.27
N CYS A 109 -1.19 -0.42 -13.12
CA CYS A 109 -1.87 0.80 -12.67
C CYS A 109 -3.33 0.99 -13.11
N LYS A 110 -3.84 0.15 -14.01
CA LYS A 110 -5.23 0.13 -14.49
C LYS A 110 -5.92 -1.22 -14.26
N GLY A 111 -5.14 -2.29 -14.08
CA GLY A 111 -5.60 -3.63 -13.79
C GLY A 111 -6.26 -3.75 -12.42
N ASP A 112 -6.87 -4.89 -12.20
CA ASP A 112 -7.43 -5.26 -10.92
C ASP A 112 -6.33 -5.59 -9.89
N ALA A 113 -6.77 -5.95 -8.68
CA ALA A 113 -5.86 -6.28 -7.60
C ALA A 113 -5.01 -7.52 -7.89
N ASP A 114 -5.52 -8.53 -8.62
CA ASP A 114 -4.76 -9.74 -8.94
C ASP A 114 -3.62 -9.45 -9.90
N GLU A 115 -3.86 -8.65 -10.92
CA GLU A 115 -2.84 -8.25 -11.89
C GLU A 115 -1.75 -7.41 -11.22
N THR A 116 -2.14 -6.38 -10.47
CA THR A 116 -1.21 -5.46 -9.81
C THR A 116 -0.36 -6.17 -8.75
N LEU A 117 -0.98 -6.96 -7.88
CA LEU A 117 -0.26 -7.77 -6.89
C LEU A 117 0.59 -8.85 -7.58
N GLY A 118 0.13 -9.34 -8.72
CA GLY A 118 0.87 -10.30 -9.52
C GLY A 118 2.18 -9.73 -10.05
N VAL A 119 2.20 -8.51 -10.57
CA VAL A 119 3.43 -7.83 -11.01
C VAL A 119 4.35 -7.55 -9.83
N LEU A 120 3.81 -7.13 -8.68
CA LEU A 120 4.58 -6.90 -7.46
C LEU A 120 5.30 -8.18 -7.00
N PHE A 121 4.62 -9.33 -7.09
CA PHE A 121 5.21 -10.64 -6.85
C PHE A 121 6.33 -10.95 -7.85
N ASP A 122 6.09 -10.76 -9.15
CA ASP A 122 7.07 -11.02 -10.19
C ASP A 122 8.32 -10.13 -10.09
N CYS A 123 8.20 -8.92 -9.52
CA CYS A 123 9.33 -8.05 -9.20
C CYS A 123 10.14 -8.54 -7.99
N SER A 124 9.55 -9.37 -7.13
CA SER A 124 10.15 -9.79 -5.86
C SER A 124 10.67 -11.22 -5.90
N LYS A 125 10.12 -12.07 -6.78
CA LYS A 125 10.41 -13.51 -6.80
C LYS A 125 11.88 -13.84 -7.03
N GLY A 126 12.28 -14.95 -6.39
CA GLY A 126 13.56 -15.60 -6.60
C GLY A 126 13.56 -16.58 -7.77
N PRO A 127 14.67 -17.30 -7.98
CA PRO A 127 14.81 -18.26 -9.08
C PRO A 127 13.85 -19.44 -9.05
N ASP A 128 13.26 -19.76 -7.89
CA ASP A 128 12.35 -20.89 -7.69
C ASP A 128 10.87 -20.52 -7.81
N ASP A 129 10.56 -19.35 -8.37
CA ASP A 129 9.21 -18.78 -8.51
C ASP A 129 8.47 -18.57 -7.18
N THR A 130 9.23 -18.40 -6.10
CA THR A 130 8.73 -18.04 -4.77
C THR A 130 9.39 -16.77 -4.25
N VAL A 131 8.84 -16.19 -3.18
CA VAL A 131 9.35 -14.94 -2.61
C VAL A 131 9.58 -15.07 -1.10
N ASP A 132 10.60 -14.39 -0.60
CA ASP A 132 10.75 -14.18 0.83
C ASP A 132 9.70 -13.16 1.31
N PRO A 133 8.87 -13.48 2.32
CA PRO A 133 7.90 -12.55 2.88
C PRO A 133 8.49 -11.18 3.24
N LYS A 134 9.73 -11.13 3.72
CA LYS A 134 10.38 -9.87 4.10
C LYS A 134 10.65 -9.01 2.86
N ASP A 135 11.16 -9.61 1.79
CA ASP A 135 11.59 -8.88 0.59
C ASP A 135 10.41 -8.21 -0.13
N ILE A 136 9.28 -8.90 -0.28
CA ILE A 136 8.10 -8.34 -0.96
C ILE A 136 7.40 -7.25 -0.13
N ILE A 137 7.37 -7.41 1.20
CA ILE A 137 6.80 -6.41 2.10
C ILE A 137 7.69 -5.17 2.17
N GLN A 138 9.01 -5.36 2.22
CA GLN A 138 9.97 -4.27 2.16
C GLN A 138 9.89 -3.53 0.81
N LEU A 139 9.79 -4.25 -0.32
CA LEU A 139 9.60 -3.62 -1.63
C LEU A 139 8.31 -2.79 -1.66
N SER A 140 7.21 -3.30 -1.10
CA SER A 140 5.93 -2.58 -1.06
C SER A 140 6.05 -1.24 -0.34
N TYR A 141 6.73 -1.23 0.80
CA TYR A 141 7.01 0.00 1.55
C TYR A 141 7.95 0.95 0.79
N GLN A 142 9.01 0.41 0.18
CA GLN A 142 9.94 1.22 -0.62
C GLN A 142 9.26 1.85 -1.84
N LEU A 143 8.30 1.16 -2.46
CA LEU A 143 7.48 1.70 -3.55
C LEU A 143 6.57 2.84 -3.07
N SER A 144 6.00 2.74 -1.86
CA SER A 144 5.16 3.81 -1.31
C SER A 144 5.96 5.09 -1.05
N ILE A 145 7.19 4.98 -0.54
CA ILE A 145 8.11 6.13 -0.41
C ILE A 145 8.51 6.65 -1.79
N SER A 146 8.91 5.75 -2.69
CA SER A 146 9.38 6.12 -4.03
C SER A 146 8.31 6.90 -4.80
N SER A 147 7.05 6.48 -4.70
CA SER A 147 5.90 7.18 -5.27
C SER A 147 5.80 8.63 -4.78
N GLU A 148 5.97 8.86 -3.48
CA GLU A 148 5.93 10.20 -2.88
C GLU A 148 7.13 11.07 -3.32
N VAL A 149 8.33 10.48 -3.38
CA VAL A 149 9.55 11.16 -3.86
C VAL A 149 9.38 11.64 -5.30
N LEU A 150 8.72 10.86 -6.17
CA LEU A 150 8.53 11.24 -7.57
C LEU A 150 7.69 12.51 -7.72
N VAL A 151 6.71 12.76 -6.84
CA VAL A 151 5.74 13.87 -6.99
C VAL A 151 5.88 15.00 -5.97
N SER A 152 6.74 14.84 -4.95
CA SER A 152 6.89 15.85 -3.90
C SER A 152 7.42 17.19 -4.46
N PRO A 153 6.81 18.34 -4.14
CA PRO A 153 7.26 19.63 -4.69
C PRO A 153 8.69 19.99 -4.26
N ASN A 154 9.07 19.61 -3.03
CA ASN A 154 10.42 19.75 -2.50
C ASN A 154 10.87 18.40 -1.94
N ILE A 155 12.03 17.92 -2.36
CA ILE A 155 12.63 16.72 -1.79
C ILE A 155 13.65 17.11 -0.74
N ASP A 156 13.49 16.57 0.45
CA ASP A 156 14.54 16.52 1.45
C ASP A 156 15.31 15.21 1.29
N GLU A 157 16.43 15.25 0.57
CA GLU A 157 17.27 14.08 0.32
C GLU A 157 17.77 13.44 1.62
N ASN A 158 18.09 14.25 2.64
CA ASN A 158 18.56 13.72 3.92
C ASN A 158 17.46 12.93 4.61
N ARG A 159 16.21 13.43 4.59
CA ARG A 159 15.06 12.69 5.11
C ARG A 159 14.83 11.39 4.34
N VAL A 160 14.94 11.41 3.01
CA VAL A 160 14.78 10.21 2.17
C VAL A 160 15.85 9.16 2.50
N LEU A 161 17.11 9.56 2.61
CA LEU A 161 18.22 8.69 2.98
C LEU A 161 18.06 8.14 4.40
N THR A 162 17.53 8.95 5.31
CA THR A 162 17.22 8.52 6.67
C THR A 162 16.15 7.44 6.65
N LEU A 163 15.03 7.68 5.95
CA LEU A 163 13.92 6.71 5.84
C LEU A 163 14.35 5.39 5.18
N SER A 164 15.28 5.42 4.22
CA SER A 164 15.72 4.21 3.54
C SER A 164 16.74 3.38 4.31
N GLN A 165 17.46 3.99 5.26
CA GLN A 165 18.47 3.31 6.08
C GLN A 165 17.92 2.76 7.40
N HIS A 166 16.78 3.26 7.88
CA HIS A 166 16.20 2.81 9.14
C HIS A 166 15.62 1.38 9.00
N PRO A 167 15.96 0.45 9.89
CA PRO A 167 15.34 -0.88 9.90
C PRO A 167 13.85 -0.73 10.21
N LEU A 168 13.02 -1.07 9.24
CA LEU A 168 11.58 -0.92 9.36
C LEU A 168 10.99 -2.10 10.13
N VAL A 169 10.25 -1.79 11.19
CA VAL A 169 9.39 -2.76 11.89
C VAL A 169 8.20 -3.06 10.99
N LEU A 170 8.34 -4.12 10.19
CA LEU A 170 7.29 -4.70 9.34
C LEU A 170 6.99 -6.15 9.74
N HIS A 171 7.39 -6.54 10.96
CA HIS A 171 7.31 -7.91 11.46
C HIS A 171 5.89 -8.46 11.41
N GLY A 172 4.89 -7.68 11.83
CA GLY A 172 3.49 -8.04 11.71
C GLY A 172 3.06 -8.52 10.33
N LEU A 173 3.40 -7.78 9.27
CA LEU A 173 3.08 -8.14 7.89
C LEU A 173 3.87 -9.35 7.43
N THR A 174 5.19 -9.35 7.67
CA THR A 174 6.09 -10.45 7.29
C THR A 174 5.65 -11.77 7.94
N ASN A 175 5.33 -11.75 9.23
CA ASN A 175 4.87 -12.91 9.99
C ASN A 175 3.50 -13.38 9.50
N SER A 176 2.58 -12.46 9.20
CA SER A 176 1.25 -12.79 8.67
C SER A 176 1.34 -13.50 7.32
N LEU A 177 2.18 -13.01 6.41
CA LEU A 177 2.42 -13.65 5.12
C LEU A 177 3.14 -15.01 5.28
N SER A 178 4.10 -15.10 6.18
CA SER A 178 4.80 -16.36 6.51
C SER A 178 3.85 -17.43 7.06
N ASP A 179 2.94 -17.06 7.95
CA ASP A 179 1.90 -17.95 8.49
C ASP A 179 0.95 -18.44 7.38
N ALA A 180 0.56 -17.54 6.46
CA ALA A 180 -0.27 -17.91 5.31
C ALA A 180 0.43 -18.93 4.39
N ALA A 181 1.74 -18.78 4.16
CA ALA A 181 2.55 -19.72 3.40
C ALA A 181 2.74 -21.07 4.11
N THR A 182 2.94 -21.07 5.43
CA THR A 182 3.11 -22.29 6.22
C THR A 182 1.90 -23.22 6.10
N LYS A 183 0.70 -22.66 6.06
CA LYS A 183 -0.56 -23.39 5.83
C LYS A 183 -0.67 -24.01 4.43
N ARG A 184 0.24 -23.69 3.51
CA ARG A 184 0.23 -24.07 2.09
C ARG A 184 1.58 -24.58 1.58
N GLY A 185 2.36 -25.23 2.44
CA GLY A 185 3.61 -25.88 2.05
C GLY A 185 4.88 -25.06 2.32
N GLY A 186 4.79 -23.97 3.07
CA GLY A 186 5.94 -23.26 3.63
C GLY A 186 6.64 -22.28 2.68
N LYS A 187 6.11 -22.08 1.47
CA LYS A 187 6.64 -21.10 0.50
C LYS A 187 5.58 -20.09 0.10
N VAL A 188 5.98 -18.83 -0.11
CA VAL A 188 5.09 -17.81 -0.66
C VAL A 188 5.10 -17.91 -2.17
N THR A 189 4.06 -18.53 -2.74
CA THR A 189 3.80 -18.50 -4.19
C THR A 189 2.95 -17.29 -4.57
N LYS A 190 2.85 -17.00 -5.88
CA LYS A 190 2.04 -15.89 -6.41
C LYS A 190 0.61 -15.94 -5.89
N GLN A 191 -0.01 -17.12 -5.94
CA GLN A 191 -1.37 -17.33 -5.45
C GLN A 191 -1.50 -17.07 -3.94
N VAL A 192 -0.55 -17.56 -3.13
CA VAL A 192 -0.56 -17.33 -1.67
C VAL A 192 -0.47 -15.85 -1.36
N PHE A 193 0.43 -15.14 -2.03
CA PHE A 193 0.60 -13.70 -1.83
C PHE A 193 -0.66 -12.91 -2.19
N VAL A 194 -1.21 -13.13 -3.39
CA VAL A 194 -2.39 -12.41 -3.87
C VAL A 194 -3.60 -12.63 -2.97
N GLU A 195 -3.89 -13.89 -2.59
CA GLU A 195 -5.01 -14.21 -1.70
C GLU A 195 -4.80 -13.65 -0.28
N TRP A 196 -3.56 -13.70 0.24
CA TRP A 196 -3.23 -13.10 1.52
C TRP A 196 -3.42 -11.58 1.49
N SER A 197 -2.91 -10.90 0.47
CA SER A 197 -3.02 -9.45 0.32
C SER A 197 -4.47 -9.01 0.25
N LYS A 198 -5.29 -9.63 -0.60
CA LYS A 198 -6.72 -9.32 -0.71
C LYS A 198 -7.48 -9.44 0.62
N ARG A 199 -7.06 -10.34 1.51
CA ARG A 199 -7.70 -10.58 2.80
C ARG A 199 -7.15 -9.70 3.93
N CYS A 200 -5.84 -9.49 3.97
CA CYS A 200 -5.16 -8.90 5.13
C CYS A 200 -4.75 -7.45 4.90
N VAL A 201 -4.46 -7.07 3.66
CA VAL A 201 -3.99 -5.73 3.26
C VAL A 201 -4.48 -5.41 1.83
N PRO A 202 -5.80 -5.29 1.62
CA PRO A 202 -6.40 -5.20 0.29
C PRO A 202 -5.91 -3.98 -0.50
N HIS A 203 -5.36 -2.97 0.17
CA HIS A 203 -4.85 -1.76 -0.47
C HIS A 203 -3.35 -1.84 -0.82
N LEU A 204 -2.67 -2.97 -0.56
CA LEU A 204 -1.23 -3.12 -0.81
C LEU A 204 -0.86 -2.90 -2.28
N GLY A 205 -1.66 -3.39 -3.23
CA GLY A 205 -1.39 -3.21 -4.67
C GLY A 205 -1.32 -1.75 -5.12
N ALA A 206 -2.02 -0.85 -4.39
CA ALA A 206 -2.06 0.57 -4.73
C ALA A 206 -0.69 1.26 -4.60
N VAL A 207 0.28 0.67 -3.88
CA VAL A 207 1.66 1.21 -3.81
C VAL A 207 2.38 1.11 -5.16
N LEU A 208 2.22 -0.01 -5.87
CA LEU A 208 2.82 -0.22 -7.20
C LEU A 208 2.09 0.65 -8.23
N GLN A 209 0.75 0.67 -8.17
CA GLN A 209 -0.07 1.52 -9.02
C GLN A 209 0.34 2.99 -8.90
N GLY A 210 0.45 3.51 -7.67
CA GLY A 210 0.87 4.89 -7.43
C GLY A 210 2.27 5.17 -7.97
N PHE A 211 3.23 4.27 -7.71
CA PHE A 211 4.59 4.40 -8.20
C PHE A 211 4.66 4.44 -9.73
N ILE A 212 4.07 3.46 -10.42
CA ILE A 212 4.10 3.39 -11.90
C ILE A 212 3.36 4.56 -12.52
N TYR A 213 2.21 4.95 -11.96
CA TYR A 213 1.46 6.09 -12.45
C TYR A 213 2.27 7.39 -12.33
N ASN A 214 2.90 7.63 -11.18
CA ASN A 214 3.72 8.82 -10.94
C ASN A 214 5.02 8.83 -11.76
N LEU A 215 5.52 7.65 -12.12
CA LEU A 215 6.69 7.48 -12.98
C LEU A 215 6.37 7.79 -14.45
N VAL A 216 5.29 7.20 -14.99
CA VAL A 216 4.99 7.23 -16.43
C VAL A 216 4.08 8.41 -16.81
N PHE A 217 3.09 8.72 -15.99
CA PHE A 217 2.05 9.72 -16.26
C PHE A 217 2.16 10.93 -15.35
N HIS A 218 3.40 11.37 -15.12
CA HIS A 218 3.72 12.43 -14.17
C HIS A 218 2.83 13.68 -14.33
N GLY A 219 2.20 14.13 -13.24
CA GLY A 219 1.33 15.31 -13.23
C GLY A 219 -0.06 15.13 -13.83
N LYS A 220 -0.41 13.95 -14.37
CA LYS A 220 -1.80 13.63 -14.75
C LYS A 220 -2.62 13.20 -13.52
N SER A 221 -3.93 13.40 -13.59
CA SER A 221 -4.86 12.85 -12.61
C SER A 221 -5.15 11.39 -12.92
N SER A 222 -4.92 10.49 -11.97
CA SER A 222 -5.29 9.09 -12.13
C SER A 222 -6.82 8.94 -12.18
N HIS A 223 -7.32 8.37 -13.29
CA HIS A 223 -8.71 7.95 -13.44
C HIS A 223 -8.95 6.50 -13.00
N SER A 224 -8.10 5.97 -12.09
CA SER A 224 -8.27 4.61 -11.59
C SER A 224 -9.52 4.46 -10.72
N GLN A 225 -10.11 3.27 -10.76
CA GLN A 225 -11.22 2.89 -9.87
C GLN A 225 -10.74 2.70 -8.42
N THR A 226 -9.46 2.39 -8.23
CA THR A 226 -8.86 2.24 -6.90
C THR A 226 -8.26 3.57 -6.46
N PRO A 227 -8.61 4.09 -5.27
CA PRO A 227 -7.97 5.28 -4.70
C PRO A 227 -6.44 5.14 -4.69
N PRO A 228 -5.67 6.23 -4.87
CA PRO A 228 -4.23 6.16 -4.76
C PRO A 228 -3.80 5.85 -3.32
N PHE A 229 -2.75 5.05 -3.16
CA PHE A 229 -2.13 4.86 -1.86
C PHE A 229 -1.53 6.19 -1.38
N THR A 230 -1.89 6.59 -0.17
CA THR A 230 -1.33 7.78 0.47
C THR A 230 -0.60 7.36 1.74
N ASN A 231 0.70 7.65 1.84
CA ASN A 231 1.44 7.36 3.06
C ASN A 231 0.79 8.06 4.27
N PRO A 232 0.70 7.39 5.42
CA PRO A 232 0.18 7.99 6.63
C PRO A 232 1.16 9.04 7.18
N GLU A 233 0.63 10.21 7.54
CA GLU A 233 1.37 11.32 8.14
C GLU A 233 0.73 11.66 9.48
N LEU A 234 1.47 11.47 10.58
CA LEU A 234 1.03 11.92 11.89
C LEU A 234 1.29 13.43 12.04
N LEU A 235 0.22 14.18 12.25
CA LEU A 235 0.30 15.63 12.50
C LEU A 235 0.62 15.96 13.96
N ASP A 236 0.46 14.99 14.85
CA ASP A 236 0.70 15.10 16.28
C ASP A 236 1.67 14.00 16.75
N SER A 237 2.48 14.28 17.76
CA SER A 237 3.36 13.29 18.38
C SER A 237 2.55 12.10 18.91
N SER A 238 3.06 10.87 18.72
CA SER A 238 2.43 9.66 19.24
C SER A 238 3.42 8.84 20.06
N ASN A 239 2.95 8.33 21.21
CA ASN A 239 3.72 7.40 22.03
C ASN A 239 3.61 5.96 21.50
N ILE A 240 2.56 5.67 20.71
CA ILE A 240 2.36 4.37 20.07
C ILE A 240 3.14 4.30 18.77
N PHE A 241 3.12 5.37 17.97
CA PHE A 241 3.77 5.44 16.67
C PHE A 241 4.93 6.43 16.74
N ASN A 242 6.13 5.90 16.95
CA ASN A 242 7.38 6.64 16.94
C ASN A 242 8.21 6.27 15.70
N GLU A 243 9.36 6.91 15.54
CA GLU A 243 10.26 6.69 14.40
C GLU A 243 10.65 5.21 14.24
N ASN A 244 10.75 4.47 15.35
CA ASN A 244 11.17 3.06 15.33
C ASN A 244 10.08 2.11 14.86
N ASN A 245 8.81 2.52 14.82
CA ASN A 245 7.70 1.65 14.42
C ASN A 245 6.76 2.30 13.40
N ALA A 246 7.27 3.27 12.64
CA ALA A 246 6.57 3.91 11.53
C ALA A 246 6.06 2.91 10.48
N GLY A 247 6.69 1.73 10.35
CA GLY A 247 6.21 0.64 9.50
C GLY A 247 4.82 0.10 9.87
N ASN A 248 4.41 0.23 11.14
CA ASN A 248 3.07 -0.17 11.58
C ASN A 248 1.98 0.77 11.03
N LEU A 249 2.28 2.05 10.84
CA LEU A 249 1.35 2.96 10.18
C LEU A 249 1.14 2.54 8.72
N PHE A 250 2.22 2.20 8.01
CA PHE A 250 2.11 1.67 6.67
C PHE A 250 1.23 0.42 6.61
N ALA A 251 1.44 -0.53 7.54
CA ALA A 251 0.61 -1.73 7.61
C ALA A 251 -0.88 -1.40 7.77
N ILE A 252 -1.22 -0.43 8.62
CA ILE A 252 -2.61 0.02 8.82
C ILE A 252 -3.17 0.68 7.55
N SER A 253 -2.40 1.55 6.87
CA SER A 253 -2.82 2.18 5.63
C SER A 253 -3.01 1.20 4.47
N CYS A 254 -2.32 0.04 4.49
CA CYS A 254 -2.55 -1.02 3.51
C CYS A 254 -3.85 -1.81 3.76
N MET A 255 -4.49 -1.67 4.93
CA MET A 255 -5.73 -2.38 5.26
C MET A 255 -6.97 -1.77 4.61
N SER A 256 -6.96 -0.46 4.36
CA SER A 256 -8.06 0.26 3.70
C SER A 256 -7.56 1.58 3.09
N PRO A 257 -8.06 1.99 1.91
CA PRO A 257 -7.75 3.31 1.35
C PRO A 257 -8.11 4.47 2.30
N ASP A 258 -9.11 4.30 3.16
CA ASP A 258 -9.55 5.32 4.12
C ASP A 258 -8.57 5.55 5.28
N LEU A 259 -7.53 4.70 5.40
CA LEU A 259 -6.51 4.75 6.44
C LEU A 259 -5.19 5.36 5.96
N GLY A 260 -5.14 5.90 4.75
CA GLY A 260 -4.01 6.71 4.29
C GLY A 260 -4.07 8.17 4.77
N GLY A 261 -3.05 8.95 4.43
CA GLY A 261 -3.08 10.41 4.56
C GLY A 261 -2.82 10.95 5.97
N LYS A 262 -3.42 12.11 6.30
CA LYS A 262 -3.08 12.89 7.49
C LYS A 262 -3.89 12.48 8.71
N TRP A 263 -3.19 12.14 9.79
CA TRP A 263 -3.77 11.65 11.03
C TRP A 263 -3.60 12.68 12.13
N ARG A 264 -4.70 12.97 12.84
CA ARG A 264 -4.70 13.83 14.04
C ARG A 264 -5.03 13.02 15.27
N ARG A 265 -4.34 13.31 16.36
CA ARG A 265 -4.59 12.66 17.64
C ARG A 265 -5.75 13.36 18.35
N LEU A 266 -6.88 12.66 18.47
CA LEU A 266 -8.01 13.13 19.27
C LEU A 266 -7.78 12.93 20.77
N PHE A 267 -7.16 11.80 21.13
CA PHE A 267 -6.91 11.40 22.51
C PHE A 267 -5.72 10.44 22.58
N SER A 268 -4.97 10.47 23.69
CA SER A 268 -4.03 9.40 24.06
C SER A 268 -3.87 9.36 25.56
N SER A 269 -3.82 8.16 26.13
CA SER A 269 -3.41 7.95 27.52
C SER A 269 -2.36 6.84 27.57
N MET A 270 -1.39 7.01 28.47
CA MET A 270 -0.42 5.96 28.85
C MET A 270 -0.76 5.37 30.22
N GLU A 271 -1.80 5.88 30.88
CA GLU A 271 -2.20 5.41 32.20
C GLU A 271 -3.06 4.15 32.08
N PRO A 272 -2.84 3.13 32.94
CA PRO A 272 -3.66 1.91 32.92
C PRO A 272 -5.15 2.21 33.11
N ALA A 273 -5.47 3.18 33.98
CA ALA A 273 -6.83 3.68 34.17
C ALA A 273 -7.06 4.89 33.27
N VAL A 274 -7.66 4.68 32.10
CA VAL A 274 -8.10 5.79 31.24
C VAL A 274 -9.31 6.46 31.89
N ASP A 275 -9.26 7.78 32.06
CA ASP A 275 -10.47 8.55 32.36
C ASP A 275 -11.41 8.49 31.16
N LEU A 276 -12.47 7.69 31.31
CA LEU A 276 -13.48 7.52 30.28
C LEU A 276 -14.20 8.83 29.96
N HIS A 277 -14.29 9.76 30.91
CA HIS A 277 -14.94 11.04 30.69
C HIS A 277 -14.17 11.91 29.69
N ASP A 278 -12.84 11.94 29.80
CA ASP A 278 -11.99 12.68 28.87
C ASP A 278 -12.00 12.05 27.47
N LEU A 279 -11.97 10.72 27.39
CA LEU A 279 -12.11 10.02 26.12
C LEU A 279 -13.48 10.30 25.48
N GLU A 280 -14.57 10.17 26.24
CA GLU A 280 -15.94 10.45 25.77
C GLU A 280 -16.09 11.90 25.31
N THR A 281 -15.51 12.85 26.04
CA THR A 281 -15.51 14.28 25.67
C THR A 281 -14.74 14.50 24.36
N ALA A 282 -13.57 13.87 24.20
CA ALA A 282 -12.77 13.99 22.99
C ALA A 282 -13.48 13.40 21.76
N ILE A 283 -14.13 12.24 21.88
CA ILE A 283 -14.79 11.57 20.74
C ILE A 283 -16.18 12.14 20.43
N SER A 284 -16.91 12.66 21.43
CA SER A 284 -18.27 13.18 21.25
C SER A 284 -18.32 14.48 20.46
N SER A 285 -17.26 15.27 20.51
CA SER A 285 -17.15 16.54 19.77
C SER A 285 -16.65 16.36 18.34
N TYR A 286 -16.06 15.21 18.01
CA TYR A 286 -15.51 14.92 16.69
C TYR A 286 -16.55 14.30 15.74
N VAL A 287 -16.67 14.90 14.56
CA VAL A 287 -17.54 14.44 13.47
C VAL A 287 -16.67 13.90 12.34
N GLY A 288 -16.55 12.58 12.25
CA GLY A 288 -15.78 11.92 11.20
C GLY A 288 -15.41 10.46 11.52
N PRO A 289 -14.88 9.70 10.55
CA PRO A 289 -14.29 8.40 10.81
C PRO A 289 -13.06 8.58 11.71
N SER A 290 -12.83 7.60 12.57
CA SER A 290 -11.72 7.60 13.51
C SER A 290 -11.16 6.20 13.67
N ILE A 291 -9.93 6.14 14.12
CA ILE A 291 -9.20 4.91 14.39
C ILE A 291 -8.80 4.95 15.86
N PHE A 292 -8.96 3.81 16.53
CA PHE A 292 -8.38 3.60 17.85
C PHE A 292 -7.30 2.53 17.77
N VAL A 293 -6.23 2.75 18.53
CA VAL A 293 -5.08 1.85 18.59
C VAL A 293 -4.74 1.63 20.04
N ILE A 294 -4.58 0.37 20.42
CA ILE A 294 -4.22 -0.06 21.75
C ILE A 294 -2.90 -0.81 21.62
N LYS A 295 -1.92 -0.36 22.41
CA LYS A 295 -0.67 -1.08 22.61
C LYS A 295 -0.76 -1.84 23.93
N THR A 296 -0.60 -3.16 23.90
CA THR A 296 -0.65 -3.99 25.11
C THR A 296 0.72 -4.07 25.78
N ASP A 297 0.76 -4.56 27.02
CA ASP A 297 2.01 -4.81 27.76
C ASP A 297 2.93 -5.82 27.07
N SER A 298 2.38 -6.66 26.19
CA SER A 298 3.14 -7.61 25.37
C SER A 298 3.59 -7.01 24.03
N ASP A 299 3.57 -5.69 23.88
CA ASP A 299 3.85 -4.95 22.64
C ASP A 299 2.92 -5.31 21.46
N HIS A 300 1.79 -5.97 21.70
CA HIS A 300 0.80 -6.20 20.65
C HIS A 300 0.14 -4.88 20.28
N LEU A 301 -0.13 -4.71 18.99
CA LEU A 301 -0.84 -3.54 18.46
C LEU A 301 -2.14 -4.00 17.85
N ILE A 302 -3.25 -3.63 18.49
CA ILE A 302 -4.60 -3.95 18.05
C ILE A 302 -5.42 -2.68 17.96
N GLY A 303 -6.46 -2.69 17.15
CA GLY A 303 -7.28 -1.51 16.98
C GLY A 303 -8.52 -1.76 16.16
N GLY A 304 -9.17 -0.68 15.78
CA GLY A 304 -10.32 -0.73 14.90
C GLY A 304 -10.63 0.62 14.28
N VAL A 305 -11.41 0.55 13.21
CA VAL A 305 -11.94 1.74 12.54
C VAL A 305 -13.37 1.92 12.98
N ALA A 306 -13.66 3.11 13.52
CA ALA A 306 -14.95 3.47 14.06
C ALA A 306 -15.58 4.63 13.28
N GLU A 307 -16.90 4.62 13.21
CA GLU A 307 -17.66 5.78 12.75
C GLU A 307 -17.66 6.90 13.80
N SER A 308 -18.18 8.07 13.42
CA SER A 308 -18.34 9.22 14.30
C SER A 308 -19.01 8.83 15.62
N GLY A 309 -18.42 9.27 16.74
CA GLY A 309 -18.94 8.99 18.08
C GLY A 309 -18.83 7.52 18.53
N TRP A 310 -18.03 6.70 17.84
CA TRP A 310 -17.65 5.33 18.24
C TRP A 310 -18.81 4.41 18.60
N LYS A 311 -19.98 4.61 17.99
CA LYS A 311 -21.12 3.71 18.21
C LYS A 311 -20.93 2.38 17.49
N PHE A 312 -20.17 2.42 16.39
CA PHE A 312 -19.98 1.28 15.51
C PHE A 312 -18.56 1.23 14.93
N GLY A 313 -18.02 0.02 14.84
CA GLY A 313 -16.77 -0.29 14.14
C GLY A 313 -17.01 -1.00 12.81
N TYR A 314 -16.23 -0.63 11.79
CA TYR A 314 -16.29 -1.23 10.46
C TYR A 314 -15.47 -2.52 10.38
N PHE A 315 -14.27 -2.49 10.96
CA PHE A 315 -13.43 -3.66 11.15
C PHE A 315 -12.50 -3.46 12.33
N MET A 316 -12.05 -4.57 12.91
CA MET A 316 -10.94 -4.59 13.86
C MET A 316 -9.70 -5.07 13.15
N PHE A 317 -8.54 -4.69 13.68
CA PHE A 317 -7.27 -5.16 13.15
C PHE A 317 -6.28 -5.50 14.26
N GLU A 318 -5.37 -6.39 13.91
CA GLU A 318 -4.14 -6.67 14.64
C GLU A 318 -2.99 -6.31 13.70
N ILE A 319 -1.92 -5.70 14.22
CA ILE A 319 -0.69 -5.41 13.47
C ILE A 319 0.43 -6.29 13.99
N GLU A 320 0.63 -6.33 15.30
CA GLU A 320 1.65 -7.15 15.96
C GLU A 320 0.98 -8.19 16.89
N PRO A 321 1.42 -9.46 16.89
CA PRO A 321 2.57 -9.99 16.16
C PRO A 321 2.26 -10.44 14.71
N PHE A 322 0.99 -10.40 14.29
CA PHE A 322 0.54 -10.78 12.95
C PHE A 322 -0.49 -9.79 12.43
N ALA A 323 -0.24 -9.21 11.25
CA ALA A 323 -1.16 -8.31 10.60
C ALA A 323 -2.44 -9.03 10.13
N ARG A 324 -3.61 -8.63 10.63
CA ARG A 324 -4.91 -9.24 10.32
C ARG A 324 -6.03 -8.21 10.33
N ILE A 325 -7.03 -8.44 9.47
CA ILE A 325 -8.31 -7.71 9.49
C ILE A 325 -9.40 -8.68 9.94
N HIS A 326 -10.23 -8.22 10.87
CA HIS A 326 -11.42 -8.89 11.33
C HIS A 326 -12.62 -8.07 10.86
N HIS A 327 -13.37 -8.63 9.91
CA HIS A 327 -14.64 -8.06 9.48
C HIS A 327 -15.78 -8.65 10.32
N ALA A 328 -16.78 -7.82 10.62
CA ALA A 328 -18.02 -8.29 11.20
C ALA A 328 -18.71 -9.23 10.19
N THR A 329 -19.07 -10.44 10.62
CA THR A 329 -19.58 -11.47 9.70
C THR A 329 -20.99 -11.15 9.21
N GLY A 330 -21.16 -11.03 7.88
CA GLY A 330 -22.46 -10.97 7.20
C GLY A 330 -22.96 -9.55 6.89
N GLY A 331 -22.67 -9.07 5.67
CA GLY A 331 -23.39 -8.09 4.83
C GLY A 331 -23.72 -6.69 5.35
N THR A 332 -24.10 -6.54 6.61
CA THR A 332 -24.61 -5.32 7.25
C THR A 332 -24.19 -5.19 8.72
N ARG A 333 -23.42 -6.14 9.26
CA ARG A 333 -23.03 -6.12 10.67
C ARG A 333 -21.90 -5.14 10.91
N LYS A 334 -22.06 -4.34 11.96
CA LYS A 334 -21.07 -3.43 12.50
C LYS A 334 -20.64 -3.96 13.87
N TYR A 335 -19.36 -3.81 14.22
CA TYR A 335 -18.90 -4.07 15.58
C TYR A 335 -19.54 -3.04 16.52
N PHE A 336 -20.14 -3.48 17.63
CA PHE A 336 -20.64 -2.54 18.62
C PHE A 336 -19.55 -2.26 19.65
N ILE A 337 -19.16 -1.00 19.76
CA ILE A 337 -18.20 -0.54 20.76
C ILE A 337 -19.04 -0.09 21.96
N ARG A 338 -18.91 -0.80 23.09
CA ARG A 338 -19.56 -0.43 24.35
C ARG A 338 -18.53 0.11 25.34
N HIS A 339 -18.77 1.33 25.80
CA HIS A 339 -18.14 1.90 26.99
C HIS A 339 -18.99 1.45 28.18
N ASN A 340 -18.54 0.46 28.95
CA ASN A 340 -19.31 -0.01 30.10
C ASN A 340 -18.52 0.22 31.40
N VAL A 341 -19.00 1.17 32.20
CA VAL A 341 -18.41 1.55 33.50
C VAL A 341 -18.78 0.53 34.59
N GLU A 342 -19.84 -0.26 34.40
CA GLU A 342 -20.47 -1.05 35.46
C GLU A 342 -19.98 -2.51 35.57
N HIS A 343 -19.14 -3.03 34.68
CA HIS A 343 -18.71 -4.44 34.69
C HIS A 343 -17.18 -4.58 34.72
N GLN A 344 -16.59 -4.31 35.89
CA GLN A 344 -15.19 -4.62 36.21
C GLN A 344 -14.98 -6.05 36.73
N SER A 345 -16.05 -6.80 37.05
CA SER A 345 -15.93 -8.15 37.57
C SER A 345 -16.14 -9.18 36.47
N THR A 346 -15.18 -10.09 36.30
CA THR A 346 -15.21 -11.32 35.50
C THR A 346 -14.88 -11.24 34.00
N ALA A 347 -13.79 -10.57 33.63
CA ALA A 347 -12.99 -10.97 32.47
C ALA A 347 -11.75 -11.70 32.97
N HIS A 348 -11.77 -13.04 32.96
CA HIS A 348 -10.55 -13.82 33.20
C HIS A 348 -9.61 -13.63 32.00
N GLY A 349 -8.55 -12.85 32.21
CA GLY A 349 -7.50 -12.59 31.24
C GLY A 349 -7.66 -11.27 30.49
N LEU A 350 -7.65 -10.15 31.22
CA LEU A 350 -7.17 -8.80 30.87
C LEU A 350 -7.42 -7.94 32.13
N VAL A 351 -6.36 -7.45 32.78
CA VAL A 351 -6.41 -6.63 34.02
C VAL A 351 -5.87 -5.22 33.68
N PRO A 352 -6.03 -4.21 34.55
CA PRO A 352 -7.16 -3.31 34.67
C PRO A 352 -6.94 -1.99 33.89
N GLY A 353 -7.90 -1.70 33.02
CA GLY A 353 -8.16 -0.43 32.36
C GLY A 353 -9.59 -0.48 31.81
N PRO A 354 -10.19 0.61 31.31
CA PRO A 354 -11.52 0.48 30.73
C PRO A 354 -11.45 -0.44 29.50
N THR A 355 -12.00 -1.63 29.68
CA THR A 355 -12.14 -2.63 28.65
C THR A 355 -13.12 -2.11 27.60
N ILE A 356 -12.63 -1.80 26.40
CA ILE A 356 -13.50 -1.58 25.25
C ILE A 356 -14.08 -2.94 24.86
N TYR A 357 -15.35 -3.18 25.19
CA TYR A 357 -16.03 -4.39 24.77
C TYR A 357 -16.50 -4.20 23.33
N VAL A 358 -15.90 -4.98 22.42
CA VAL A 358 -16.37 -5.08 21.06
C VAL A 358 -17.18 -6.37 20.92
N GLN A 359 -18.51 -6.27 20.86
CA GLN A 359 -19.39 -7.42 20.74
C GLN A 359 -19.78 -7.64 19.28
N ASP A 360 -19.41 -8.80 18.70
CA ASP A 360 -20.04 -9.31 17.49
C ASP A 360 -21.38 -9.96 17.87
N ARG A 361 -22.49 -9.45 17.33
CA ARG A 361 -23.82 -10.07 17.50
C ARG A 361 -24.09 -11.03 16.34
N SER A 362 -23.37 -12.14 16.30
CA SER A 362 -23.81 -13.32 15.56
C SER A 362 -24.78 -14.12 16.43
N ASN A 363 -26.10 -13.87 16.25
CA ASN A 363 -27.28 -14.56 16.79
C ASN A 363 -27.11 -15.48 18.03
N GLY A 364 -27.80 -15.12 19.11
CA GLY A 364 -27.90 -15.93 20.31
C GLY A 364 -28.78 -17.18 20.17
N SER A 365 -28.38 -18.23 20.87
CA SER A 365 -29.27 -19.14 21.61
C SER A 365 -28.43 -20.10 22.47
N LEU A 366 -28.36 -19.83 23.76
CA LEU A 366 -28.41 -20.90 24.75
C LEU A 366 -29.53 -20.51 25.72
N GLY A 367 -30.73 -20.98 25.39
CA GLY A 367 -31.77 -21.16 26.39
C GLY A 367 -31.32 -22.25 27.36
N HIS A 368 -31.72 -22.08 28.62
CA HIS A 368 -32.04 -23.22 29.47
C HIS A 368 -33.21 -24.00 28.87
#